data_AF-A0AAV3AAR3-F1
#
_entry.id   AF-A0AAV3AAR3-F1
#
_cell.length_a   1.000
_cell.length_b   1.000
_cell.length_c   1.000
_cell.angle_alpha   90.00
_cell.angle_beta   90.00
_cell.angle_gamma   90.00
#
_symmetry.space_group_name_H-M   'P 1'
#
loop_
_entity.id
_entity.type
_entity.pdbx_description
1 polymer ?
#
loop_
_entity_poly.entity_id
_entity_poly.type
_entity_poly.pdbx_seq_one_letter_code
_entity_poly.pdbx_strand_id
1 'polypeptide(L)'
;MFWYVHKPGQTIKMMLQEFTKKEDIEEEYNGRLFYNIDRTNKKFPLNITNVRVSDTGTYYCVSSDTLCDVHEQDVQKSFSEKIYRMYKMITPKAMLRLVMKLLFPHGTKLLPTQ
;
A
#
# COMPACT_ATOMS: atom_id res chain seq x y z
N MET A 1 -9.34 -2.01 -3.29
CA MET A 1 -8.33 -1.34 -4.14
C MET A 1 -8.03 0.03 -3.54
N PHE A 2 -6.82 0.54 -3.73
CA PHE A 2 -6.32 1.75 -3.08
C PHE A 2 -5.59 2.62 -4.09
N TRP A 3 -5.75 3.94 -3.98
CA TRP A 3 -4.95 4.94 -4.66
C TRP A 3 -4.06 5.65 -3.64
N TYR A 4 -2.79 5.76 -3.99
CA TYR A 4 -1.80 6.53 -3.25
C TYR A 4 -1.20 7.62 -4.14
N VAL A 5 -0.81 8.73 -3.53
CA VAL A 5 -0.09 9.81 -4.19
C VAL A 5 1.25 10.04 -3.51
N HIS A 6 2.30 10.21 -4.30
CA HIS A 6 3.63 10.60 -3.87
C HIS A 6 3.97 11.95 -4.51
N LYS A 7 3.91 13.02 -3.71
CA LYS A 7 4.33 14.35 -4.14
C LYS A 7 5.84 14.54 -3.95
N PRO A 8 6.52 15.36 -4.78
CA PRO A 8 7.93 15.65 -4.60
C PRO A 8 8.26 16.16 -3.19
N GLY A 9 9.21 15.52 -2.51
CA GLY A 9 9.64 15.91 -1.17
C GLY A 9 8.67 15.53 -0.04
N GLN A 10 7.61 14.77 -0.32
CA GLN A 10 6.64 14.30 0.68
C GLN A 10 6.63 12.77 0.79
N THR A 11 6.14 12.25 1.91
CA THR A 11 5.87 10.82 2.04
C THR A 11 4.64 10.43 1.22
N ILE A 12 4.57 9.16 0.82
CA ILE A 12 3.39 8.60 0.14
C ILE A 12 2.18 8.73 1.06
N LYS A 13 1.04 9.18 0.51
CA LYS A 13 -0.23 9.29 1.23
C LYS A 13 -1.33 8.51 0.52
N MET A 14 -2.25 7.96 1.31
CA MET A 14 -3.47 7.35 0.79
C MET A 14 -4.42 8.46 0.34
N MET A 15 -4.92 8.35 -0.88
CA MET A 15 -5.80 9.35 -1.49
C MET A 15 -7.24 8.85 -1.59
N LEU A 16 -7.42 7.58 -1.99
CA LEU A 16 -8.75 7.00 -2.17
C LEU A 16 -8.71 5.50 -1.91
N GLN A 17 -9.69 5.00 -1.19
CA GLN A 17 -9.98 3.57 -1.04
C GLN A 17 -11.47 3.32 -1.23
N GLU A 18 -11.85 2.06 -1.34
CA GLU A 18 -13.22 1.67 -1.71
C GLU A 18 -14.31 2.22 -0.79
N PHE A 19 -13.98 2.44 0.47
CA PHE A 19 -14.90 2.96 1.49
C PHE A 19 -14.54 4.37 1.95
N THR A 20 -13.74 5.12 1.19
CA THR A 20 -13.43 6.53 1.48
C THR A 20 -14.72 7.35 1.51
N LYS A 21 -14.97 8.02 2.64
CA LYS A 21 -16.03 9.01 2.73
C LYS A 21 -15.55 10.33 2.16
N LYS A 22 -16.50 11.19 1.75
CA LYS A 22 -16.14 12.52 1.21
C LYS A 22 -15.38 13.37 2.23
N GLU A 23 -15.70 13.20 3.51
CA GLU A 23 -15.04 13.90 4.61
C GLU A 23 -13.57 13.51 4.80
N ASP A 24 -13.18 12.30 4.34
CA ASP A 24 -11.80 11.79 4.44
C ASP A 24 -10.92 12.23 3.25
N ILE A 25 -11.52 12.85 2.22
CA ILE A 25 -10.79 13.35 1.06
C ILE A 25 -10.03 14.61 1.47
N GLU A 26 -8.73 14.67 1.18
CA GLU A 26 -7.94 15.88 1.44
C GLU A 26 -8.60 17.10 0.77
N GLU A 27 -8.67 18.21 1.50
CA GLU A 27 -9.39 19.42 1.08
C GLU A 27 -8.97 19.92 -0.31
N GLU A 28 -7.70 19.73 -0.68
CA GLU A 28 -7.19 20.09 -2.00
C GLU A 28 -7.92 19.39 -3.16
N TYR A 29 -8.49 18.21 -2.94
CA TYR A 29 -9.25 17.44 -3.93
C TYR A 29 -10.77 17.56 -3.79
N ASN A 30 -11.25 18.32 -2.81
CA ASN A 30 -12.69 18.46 -2.56
C ASN A 30 -13.42 19.03 -3.80
N GLY A 31 -14.49 18.36 -4.23
CA GLY A 31 -15.24 18.71 -5.44
C GLY A 31 -14.53 18.46 -6.78
N ARG A 32 -13.28 17.98 -6.75
CA ARG A 32 -12.46 17.67 -7.95
C ARG A 32 -12.20 16.18 -8.13
N LEU A 33 -12.27 15.42 -7.04
CA LEU A 33 -12.08 13.98 -7.05
C LEU A 33 -13.39 13.26 -7.40
N PHE A 34 -13.39 12.52 -8.50
CA PHE A 34 -14.50 11.69 -8.94
C PHE A 34 -14.05 10.24 -9.04
N TYR A 35 -14.84 9.34 -8.47
CA TYR A 35 -14.60 7.91 -8.49
C TYR A 35 -15.93 7.20 -8.70
N ASN A 36 -16.00 6.38 -9.74
CA ASN A 36 -17.13 5.50 -9.98
C ASN A 36 -16.60 4.07 -9.95
N ILE A 37 -16.71 3.45 -8.79
CA ILE A 37 -16.12 2.13 -8.53
C ILE A 37 -17.03 1.07 -9.16
N ASP A 38 -16.48 0.34 -10.12
CA ASP A 38 -17.17 -0.79 -10.75
C ASP A 38 -16.62 -2.09 -10.16
N ARG A 39 -17.34 -2.59 -9.15
CA ARG A 39 -16.99 -3.84 -8.45
C ARG A 39 -17.09 -5.06 -9.35
N THR A 40 -18.08 -5.08 -10.25
CA THR A 40 -18.33 -6.20 -11.16
C THR A 40 -17.15 -6.43 -12.09
N ASN A 41 -16.62 -5.34 -12.66
CA ASN A 41 -15.49 -5.41 -13.58
C ASN A 41 -14.12 -5.14 -12.92
N LYS A 42 -14.06 -5.11 -11.58
CA LYS A 42 -12.86 -4.78 -10.80
C LYS A 42 -12.16 -3.48 -11.24
N LYS A 43 -12.92 -2.47 -11.69
CA LYS A 43 -12.37 -1.17 -12.09
C LYS A 43 -12.46 -0.17 -10.96
N PHE A 44 -11.35 0.49 -10.71
CA PHE A 44 -11.21 1.48 -9.64
C PHE A 44 -10.63 2.78 -10.20
N PRO A 45 -11.36 3.49 -11.09
CA PRO A 45 -10.82 4.68 -11.73
C PRO A 45 -10.66 5.82 -10.74
N LEU A 46 -9.55 6.55 -10.87
CA LEU A 46 -9.32 7.84 -10.22
C LEU A 46 -9.47 8.93 -11.28
N ASN A 47 -10.42 9.85 -11.11
CA ASN A 47 -10.59 11.00 -11.98
C ASN A 47 -10.41 12.28 -11.16
N ILE A 48 -9.46 13.11 -11.56
CA ILE A 48 -9.20 14.42 -10.94
C ILE A 48 -9.57 15.47 -11.98
N THR A 49 -10.63 16.23 -11.74
CA THR A 49 -11.05 17.32 -12.61
C THR A 49 -10.41 18.64 -12.17
N ASN A 50 -10.40 19.63 -13.07
CA ASN A 50 -9.78 20.93 -12.82
C ASN A 50 -8.34 20.77 -12.28
N VAL A 51 -7.50 20.05 -13.05
CA VAL A 51 -6.13 19.68 -12.67
C VAL A 51 -5.28 20.94 -12.49
N ARG A 52 -4.50 20.96 -11.41
CA ARG A 52 -3.65 22.08 -10.98
C ARG A 52 -2.20 21.65 -10.93
N VAL A 53 -1.28 22.61 -10.95
CA VAL A 53 0.16 22.35 -10.76
C VAL A 53 0.43 21.65 -9.42
N SER A 54 -0.37 21.93 -8.38
CA SER A 54 -0.30 21.28 -7.06
C SER A 54 -0.63 19.78 -7.07
N ASP A 55 -1.27 19.29 -8.14
CA ASP A 55 -1.57 17.88 -8.34
C ASP A 55 -0.36 17.11 -8.91
N THR A 56 0.78 17.78 -9.13
CA THR A 56 2.01 17.12 -9.59
C THR A 56 2.47 16.07 -8.58
N GLY A 57 2.53 14.82 -9.01
CA GLY A 57 2.95 13.69 -8.19
C GLY A 57 2.91 12.37 -8.96
N THR A 58 3.39 11.31 -8.32
CA THR A 58 3.25 9.94 -8.83
C THR A 58 2.04 9.28 -8.17
N TYR A 59 1.13 8.73 -8.97
CA TYR A 59 -0.09 8.09 -8.51
C TYR A 59 0.03 6.56 -8.65
N TYR A 60 -0.22 5.85 -7.56
CA TYR A 60 -0.13 4.39 -7.51
C TYR A 60 -1.50 3.78 -7.24
N CYS A 61 -1.91 2.82 -8.07
CA CYS A 61 -3.07 1.97 -7.81
C CYS A 61 -2.62 0.62 -7.25
N VAL A 62 -3.24 0.17 -6.17
CA VAL A 62 -2.88 -1.06 -5.46
C VAL A 62 -4.12 -1.92 -5.21
N SER A 63 -4.10 -3.18 -5.64
CA SER A 63 -5.17 -4.15 -5.36
C SER A 63 -4.90 -4.96 -4.10
N SER A 64 -5.96 -5.19 -3.32
CA SER A 64 -5.91 -6.07 -2.15
C SER A 64 -5.92 -7.56 -2.52
N ASP A 65 -6.25 -7.95 -3.76
CA ASP A 65 -6.15 -9.36 -4.20
C ASP A 65 -4.69 -9.85 -4.12
N THR A 66 -3.72 -8.93 -4.10
CA THR A 66 -2.30 -9.20 -3.80
C THR A 66 -2.04 -9.67 -2.36
N LEU A 67 -3.05 -9.62 -1.47
CA LEU A 67 -2.94 -10.06 -0.07
C LEU A 67 -3.63 -11.40 0.23
N CYS A 68 -4.57 -11.88 -0.60
CA CYS A 68 -5.44 -13.00 -0.22
C CYS A 68 -5.58 -14.14 -1.23
N ASP A 69 -4.90 -14.14 -2.38
CA ASP A 69 -5.05 -15.22 -3.37
C ASP A 69 -3.72 -15.88 -3.69
N VAL A 70 -3.28 -16.75 -2.79
CA VAL A 70 -2.06 -17.51 -3.02
C VAL A 70 -2.14 -18.86 -2.30
N HIS A 71 -2.09 -19.93 -3.10
CA HIS A 71 -2.21 -21.35 -2.72
C HIS A 71 -1.27 -21.74 -1.57
N GLU A 72 -1.84 -22.39 -0.55
CA GLU A 72 -1.44 -22.34 0.87
C GLU A 72 0.00 -22.75 1.26
N GLN A 73 0.80 -23.36 0.37
CA GLN A 73 2.10 -23.96 0.77
C GLN A 73 3.35 -23.31 0.15
N ASP A 74 3.32 -22.82 -1.09
CA ASP A 74 4.47 -22.10 -1.69
C ASP A 74 4.55 -20.62 -1.29
N VAL A 75 3.52 -20.18 -0.58
CA VAL A 75 3.17 -18.78 -0.40
C VAL A 75 3.76 -18.22 0.86
N GLN A 76 3.90 -19.04 1.90
CA GLN A 76 4.39 -18.57 3.18
C GLN A 76 5.82 -18.00 3.07
N LYS A 77 6.66 -18.58 2.18
CA LYS A 77 8.02 -18.08 1.92
C LYS A 77 8.03 -16.80 1.09
N SER A 78 7.25 -16.77 -0.01
CA SER A 78 7.18 -15.63 -0.93
C SER A 78 6.48 -14.41 -0.32
N PHE A 79 5.42 -14.65 0.46
CA PHE A 79 4.64 -13.64 1.18
C PHE A 79 5.45 -13.05 2.34
N SER A 80 6.16 -13.89 3.11
CA SER A 80 7.06 -13.41 4.17
C SER A 80 8.17 -12.52 3.58
N GLU A 81 8.74 -12.88 2.43
CA GLU A 81 9.75 -12.06 1.76
C GLU A 81 9.20 -10.73 1.23
N LYS A 82 8.01 -10.72 0.63
CA LYS A 82 7.40 -9.49 0.11
C LYS A 82 6.97 -8.55 1.23
N ILE A 83 6.36 -9.07 2.29
CA ILE A 83 6.03 -8.29 3.48
C ILE A 83 7.30 -7.77 4.14
N TYR A 84 8.33 -8.60 4.31
CA TYR A 84 9.60 -8.17 4.88
C TYR A 84 10.27 -7.07 4.05
N ARG A 85 10.24 -7.16 2.71
CA ARG A 85 10.75 -6.10 1.82
C ARG A 85 9.95 -4.81 1.94
N MET A 86 8.62 -4.90 1.99
CA MET A 86 7.75 -3.74 2.18
C MET A 86 8.02 -3.08 3.54
N TYR A 87 8.07 -3.86 4.61
CA TYR A 87 8.35 -3.36 5.96
C TYR A 87 9.74 -2.74 6.06
N LYS A 88 10.74 -3.35 5.41
CA LYS A 88 12.13 -2.85 5.34
C LYS A 88 12.27 -1.54 4.55
N MET A 89 11.38 -1.28 3.58
CA MET A 89 11.33 -0.01 2.85
C MET A 89 10.67 1.11 3.67
N ILE A 90 9.73 0.76 4.55
CA ILE A 90 8.89 1.73 5.28
C ILE A 90 9.45 2.02 6.69
N THR A 91 10.19 1.09 7.30
CA THR A 91 10.72 1.27 8.66
C THR A 91 12.19 1.68 8.70
N PRO A 92 12.58 2.70 9.52
CA PRO A 92 13.98 3.00 9.79
C PRO A 92 14.72 1.76 10.30
N LYS A 93 15.98 1.55 9.88
CA LYS A 93 16.76 0.33 10.19
C LYS A 93 16.75 -0.08 11.68
N ALA A 94 16.69 0.89 12.60
CA ALA A 94 16.61 0.65 14.04
C ALA A 94 15.27 0.01 14.48
N MET A 95 14.16 0.45 13.89
CA MET A 95 12.82 -0.10 14.13
C MET A 95 12.67 -1.50 13.53
N LEU A 96 13.23 -1.75 12.34
CA LEU A 96 13.21 -3.08 11.73
C LEU A 96 13.91 -4.12 12.63
N ARG A 97 15.04 -3.76 13.26
CA ARG A 97 15.75 -4.63 14.22
C ARG A 97 14.90 -4.95 15.45
N LEU A 98 14.13 -3.98 15.95
CA LEU A 98 13.27 -4.17 17.11
C LEU A 98 12.08 -5.08 16.78
N VAL A 99 11.43 -4.84 15.63
CA VAL A 99 10.30 -5.65 15.17
C VAL A 99 10.72 -7.10 14.90
N MET A 100 11.88 -7.33 14.28
CA MET A 100 12.39 -8.69 14.09
C MET A 100 12.73 -9.41 15.42
N LYS A 101 13.18 -8.69 16.45
CA LYS A 101 13.40 -9.27 17.78
C LYS A 101 12.09 -9.59 18.52
N LEU A 102 11.05 -8.80 18.29
CA LEU A 102 9.73 -9.00 18.92
C LEU A 102 8.91 -10.11 18.24
N LEU A 103 8.99 -10.23 16.92
CA LEU A 103 8.28 -11.27 16.15
C LEU A 103 8.95 -12.64 16.26
N PHE A 104 10.26 -12.69 16.50
CA PHE A 104 11.02 -13.94 16.67
C PHE A 104 11.79 -13.94 18.00
N PRO A 105 11.09 -13.97 19.15
CA PRO A 105 11.72 -13.82 20.47
C PRO A 105 12.51 -15.07 20.92
N HIS A 106 12.28 -16.22 20.29
CA HIS A 106 13.08 -17.42 20.50
C HIS A 106 13.76 -17.84 19.20
N GLY A 107 15.09 -17.74 19.21
CA GLY A 107 15.98 -17.88 18.07
C GLY A 107 15.82 -19.21 17.35
N THR A 108 14.88 -19.25 16.41
CA THR A 108 14.85 -20.26 15.37
C THR A 108 16.01 -19.97 14.44
N LYS A 109 17.08 -20.74 14.59
CA LYS A 109 18.18 -20.78 13.63
C LYS A 109 17.58 -21.14 12.27
N LEU A 110 17.72 -20.24 11.30
CA LEU A 110 17.53 -20.56 9.89
C LEU A 110 18.53 -21.67 9.56
N LEU A 111 18.06 -22.91 9.46
CA LEU A 111 18.88 -23.99 8.91
C LEU A 111 19.03 -23.76 7.40
N PRO A 112 20.27 -23.83 6.87
CA PRO A 112 20.49 -23.72 5.44
C PRO A 112 19.98 -25.01 4.80
N THR A 113 19.16 -24.89 3.76
CA THR A 113 18.69 -26.06 2.99
C THR A 113 19.62 -26.29 1.81
N GLN A 114 20.04 -27.55 1.71
CA GLN A 114 20.86 -28.20 0.70
C GLN A 114 20.15 -28.24 -0.66
#